data_AF-A0A6A5VFQ6-F1
#
_entry.id   AF-A0A6A5VFQ6-F1
#
_cell.length_a   1.000
_cell.length_b   1.000
_cell.length_c   1.000
_cell.angle_alpha   90.00
_cell.angle_beta   90.00
_cell.angle_gamma   90.00
#
_symmetry.space_group_name_H-M   'P 1'
#
loop_
_entity.id
_entity.type
_entity.pdbx_description
1 polymer ?
#
loop_
_entity_poly.entity_id
_entity_poly.type
_entity_poly.pdbx_seq_one_letter_code
_entity_poly.pdbx_strand_id
1 'polypeptide(L)'
;MPGLKKSNEVNLVGDLMSITILSPVEDSTRRVTEVRASTDVCLKSPYLKMIIDDAKDRNNITLVCTEAAIVWLAHLHGLSSQHMRELGLHDVSVVAVWEVIQMWVLDKKRNNIKAFDHAVGFARVTKYFVYNNIGFIKERKPKGIRIKTLHLTPNEFTGPVNHARGGLKTTLHKHIWKKAGNVLRFNTEKCDCWDATIGQYLAALVKIDAFPIENAVTRSSFQAIIDRMKEFKYDYTPACPRCRSIDFAYVVQLTHQAALSYFDGLCLDCMDRSKPKSKDLDDEYWRINANVDHRWDSRCRTRHGQPSWYVSWLGREDVKQKLLGRDRGYVADGDDGEED
;
A
#
# COMPACT_ATOMS: atom_id res chain seq x y z
N MET A 1 -0.73 31.39 27.77
CA MET A 1 -1.16 30.68 26.54
C MET A 1 0.09 30.04 25.93
N PRO A 2 0.12 28.72 25.67
CA PRO A 2 1.25 28.08 25.00
C PRO A 2 1.39 28.60 23.56
N GLY A 3 2.62 28.80 23.09
CA GLY A 3 2.91 29.36 21.77
C GLY A 3 2.43 28.46 20.63
N LEU A 4 1.57 28.99 19.77
CA LEU A 4 1.13 28.36 18.52
C LEU A 4 2.21 28.54 17.44
N LYS A 5 2.70 27.44 16.85
CA LYS A 5 3.48 27.48 15.60
C LYS A 5 2.56 27.19 14.42
N LYS A 6 2.33 28.17 13.54
CA LYS A 6 1.65 27.99 12.25
C LYS A 6 2.62 27.41 11.22
N SER A 7 2.13 26.54 10.35
CA SER A 7 2.81 26.05 9.15
C SER A 7 2.08 26.49 7.88
N ASN A 8 2.82 26.54 6.77
CA ASN A 8 2.56 27.16 5.46
C ASN A 8 1.11 27.15 4.92
N GLU A 9 0.67 28.29 4.38
CA GLU A 9 -0.54 28.46 3.55
C GLU A 9 -0.25 28.18 2.07
N VAL A 10 -1.19 27.56 1.36
CA VAL A 10 -1.14 27.38 -0.11
C VAL A 10 -2.44 27.91 -0.73
N ASN A 11 -2.31 28.63 -1.85
CA ASN A 11 -3.43 29.19 -2.60
C ASN A 11 -4.03 28.13 -3.54
N LEU A 12 -5.22 27.63 -3.20
CA LEU A 12 -6.07 26.87 -4.11
C LEU A 12 -7.14 27.82 -4.69
N VAL A 13 -7.61 27.57 -5.92
CA VAL A 13 -8.63 28.39 -6.59
C VAL A 13 -9.99 27.68 -6.47
N GLY A 14 -11.00 28.36 -5.89
CA GLY A 14 -12.37 27.86 -5.72
C GLY A 14 -12.96 28.12 -4.33
N ASP A 15 -14.18 27.64 -4.06
CA ASP A 15 -14.76 27.62 -2.70
C ASP A 15 -13.96 26.63 -1.84
N LEU A 16 -13.20 27.18 -0.90
CA LEU A 16 -12.33 26.43 0.01
C LEU A 16 -12.93 26.36 1.41
N MET A 17 -12.93 25.16 1.95
CA MET A 17 -13.19 24.88 3.35
C MET A 17 -11.86 24.80 4.10
N SER A 18 -11.78 25.45 5.25
CA SER A 18 -10.65 25.29 6.17
C SER A 18 -10.94 24.13 7.11
N ILE A 19 -10.01 23.18 7.17
CA ILE A 19 -10.04 22.05 8.09
C ILE A 19 -8.87 22.24 9.06
N THR A 20 -9.20 22.65 10.27
CA THR A 20 -8.25 22.80 11.37
C THR A 20 -8.08 21.47 12.08
N ILE A 21 -6.89 20.90 12.03
CA ILE A 21 -6.56 19.64 12.67
C ILE A 21 -5.75 19.92 13.93
N LEU A 22 -6.28 19.53 15.07
CA LEU A 22 -5.66 19.71 16.38
C LEU A 22 -5.03 18.39 16.82
N SER A 23 -3.71 18.40 17.02
CA SER A 23 -3.02 17.24 17.60
C SER A 23 -3.45 17.01 19.06
N PRO A 24 -3.21 15.80 19.60
CA PRO A 24 -3.12 15.63 21.05
C PRO A 24 -2.13 16.62 21.66
N VAL A 25 -2.32 16.96 22.93
CA VAL A 25 -1.37 17.82 23.65
C VAL A 25 -0.12 16.99 23.95
N GLU A 26 1.02 17.39 23.41
CA GLU A 26 2.34 16.83 23.70
C GLU A 26 3.20 17.91 24.37
N ASP A 27 3.77 17.59 25.53
CA ASP A 27 4.64 18.51 26.29
C ASP A 27 4.03 19.90 26.52
N SER A 28 2.73 19.94 26.86
CA SER A 28 1.94 21.17 27.04
C SER A 28 1.75 22.03 25.79
N THR A 29 2.11 21.52 24.61
CA THR A 29 1.91 22.17 23.32
C THR A 29 0.94 21.37 22.44
N ARG A 30 0.14 22.08 21.64
CA ARG A 30 -0.77 21.49 20.67
C ARG A 30 -0.35 21.95 19.28
N ARG A 31 -0.05 21.00 18.39
CA ARG A 31 0.19 21.30 16.98
C ARG A 31 -1.17 21.54 16.32
N VAL A 32 -1.25 22.63 15.55
CA VAL A 32 -2.42 22.98 14.75
C VAL A 32 -1.99 22.92 13.30
N THR A 33 -2.61 22.03 12.54
CA THR A 33 -2.41 21.93 11.10
C THR A 33 -3.66 22.44 10.41
N GLU A 34 -3.54 23.50 9.64
CA GLU A 34 -4.63 24.00 8.82
C GLU A 34 -4.52 23.39 7.41
N VAL A 35 -5.58 22.74 6.96
CA VAL A 35 -5.67 22.16 5.62
C VAL A 35 -6.80 22.86 4.89
N ARG A 36 -6.51 23.46 3.74
CA ARG A 36 -7.54 23.99 2.85
C ARG A 36 -7.90 22.96 1.80
N ALA A 37 -9.18 22.73 1.61
CA ALA A 37 -9.70 21.76 0.65
C ALA A 37 -10.93 22.31 -0.07
N SER A 38 -11.15 21.85 -1.31
CA SER A 38 -12.36 22.20 -2.07
C SER A 38 -13.61 21.70 -1.34
N THR A 39 -14.58 22.59 -1.11
CA THR A 39 -15.86 22.29 -0.46
C THR A 39 -16.59 21.14 -1.16
N ASP A 40 -16.63 21.12 -2.49
CA ASP A 40 -17.27 20.04 -3.27
C ASP A 40 -16.63 18.68 -3.02
N VAL A 41 -15.30 18.64 -2.88
CA VAL A 41 -14.57 17.40 -2.58
C VAL A 41 -14.90 16.94 -1.16
N CYS A 42 -14.96 17.87 -0.20
CA CYS A 42 -15.36 17.57 1.17
C CYS A 42 -16.81 17.04 1.23
N LEU A 43 -17.75 17.65 0.50
CA LEU A 43 -19.15 17.24 0.48
C LEU A 43 -19.39 15.91 -0.25
N LYS A 44 -18.52 15.54 -1.21
CA LYS A 44 -18.53 14.21 -1.84
C LYS A 44 -18.09 13.10 -0.90
N SER A 45 -17.32 13.44 0.14
CA SER A 45 -16.96 12.48 1.18
C SER A 45 -18.14 12.35 2.15
N PRO A 46 -18.83 11.20 2.21
CA PRO A 46 -19.98 11.03 3.11
C PRO A 46 -19.60 11.24 4.60
N TYR A 47 -18.33 11.04 4.94
CA TYR A 47 -17.77 11.34 6.26
C TYR A 47 -17.65 12.84 6.49
N LEU A 48 -17.01 13.57 5.56
CA LEU A 48 -16.73 14.99 5.79
C LEU A 48 -18.05 15.73 5.76
N LYS A 49 -18.94 15.34 4.85
CA LYS A 49 -20.31 15.80 4.82
C LYS A 49 -21.01 15.67 6.17
N MET A 50 -20.93 14.52 6.85
CA MET A 50 -21.55 14.36 8.18
C MET A 50 -20.96 15.34 9.20
N ILE A 51 -19.64 15.50 9.25
CA ILE A 51 -18.99 16.44 10.17
C ILE A 51 -19.34 17.89 9.82
N ILE A 52 -19.39 18.22 8.53
CA ILE A 52 -19.78 19.53 8.02
C ILE A 52 -21.21 19.82 8.40
N ASP A 53 -22.10 18.85 8.21
CA ASP A 53 -23.52 18.99 8.51
C ASP A 53 -23.75 19.23 10.02
N ASP A 54 -22.93 18.62 10.88
CA ASP A 54 -22.94 18.79 12.35
C ASP A 54 -22.12 19.98 12.86
N ALA A 55 -21.25 20.58 12.02
CA ALA A 55 -20.39 21.69 12.42
C ALA A 55 -21.19 22.98 12.56
N LYS A 56 -20.89 23.75 13.61
CA LYS A 56 -21.45 25.12 13.79
C LYS A 56 -21.03 26.06 12.66
N ASP A 57 -19.81 25.88 12.17
CA ASP A 57 -19.27 26.58 11.01
C ASP A 57 -18.93 25.55 9.94
N ARG A 58 -19.73 25.53 8.86
CA ARG A 58 -19.55 24.62 7.74
C ARG A 58 -18.29 24.90 6.95
N ASN A 59 -17.73 26.10 7.05
CA ASN A 59 -16.53 26.51 6.33
C ASN A 59 -15.25 26.33 7.16
N ASN A 60 -15.39 26.09 8.48
CA ASN A 60 -14.27 25.85 9.38
C ASN A 60 -14.53 24.62 10.26
N ILE A 61 -14.05 23.47 9.79
CA ILE A 61 -14.15 22.23 10.55
C ILE A 61 -12.94 22.13 11.47
N THR A 62 -13.17 21.94 12.77
CA THR A 62 -12.10 21.54 13.69
C THR A 62 -12.14 20.03 13.93
N LEU A 63 -11.12 19.32 13.47
CA LEU A 63 -10.92 17.90 13.75
C LEU A 63 -9.91 17.74 14.89
N VAL A 64 -10.35 17.17 16.01
CA VAL A 64 -9.44 16.76 17.09
C VAL A 64 -8.97 15.34 16.77
N CYS A 65 -7.95 15.24 15.91
CA CYS A 65 -7.42 13.94 15.50
C CYS A 65 -5.95 14.00 15.11
N THR A 66 -5.28 12.86 15.25
CA THR A 66 -3.84 12.68 14.98
C THR A 66 -3.51 12.83 13.49
N GLU A 67 -2.21 12.86 13.19
CA GLU A 67 -1.59 13.01 11.86
C GLU A 67 -2.17 12.06 10.77
N ALA A 68 -2.83 10.99 11.21
CA ALA A 68 -3.69 10.11 10.45
C ALA A 68 -4.81 10.76 9.63
N ALA A 69 -5.53 11.71 10.23
CA ALA A 69 -6.58 12.45 9.53
C ALA A 69 -5.97 13.27 8.39
N ILE A 70 -4.74 13.75 8.54
CA ILE A 70 -4.00 14.46 7.50
C ILE A 70 -3.67 13.53 6.33
N VAL A 71 -3.23 12.29 6.58
CA VAL A 71 -3.00 11.29 5.49
C VAL A 71 -4.29 10.99 4.75
N TRP A 72 -5.39 10.78 5.48
CA TRP A 72 -6.68 10.46 4.89
C TRP A 72 -7.25 11.64 4.08
N LEU A 73 -7.21 12.85 4.64
CA LEU A 73 -7.58 14.10 3.95
C LEU A 73 -6.69 14.32 2.73
N ALA A 74 -5.37 14.14 2.86
CA ALA A 74 -4.43 14.29 1.76
C ALA A 74 -4.78 13.39 0.58
N HIS A 75 -5.19 12.16 0.85
CA HIS A 75 -5.59 11.20 -0.18
C HIS A 75 -7.01 11.40 -0.73
N LEU A 76 -7.94 11.94 0.06
CA LEU A 76 -9.25 12.35 -0.46
C LEU A 76 -9.16 13.57 -1.37
N HIS A 77 -8.22 14.47 -1.07
CA HIS A 77 -8.04 15.73 -1.81
C HIS A 77 -7.02 15.63 -2.95
N GLY A 78 -6.50 14.42 -3.24
CA GLY A 78 -5.55 14.22 -4.34
C GLY A 78 -4.23 14.97 -4.14
N LEU A 79 -3.84 15.23 -2.88
CA LEU A 79 -2.58 15.91 -2.58
C LEU A 79 -1.42 15.12 -3.16
N SER A 80 -0.48 15.84 -3.77
CA SER A 80 0.68 15.23 -4.41
C SER A 80 1.57 14.53 -3.37
N SER A 81 2.34 13.53 -3.81
CA SER A 81 3.34 12.87 -2.96
C SER A 81 4.37 13.84 -2.37
N GLN A 82 4.65 14.96 -3.07
CA GLN A 82 5.49 16.03 -2.55
C GLN A 82 4.84 16.70 -1.33
N HIS A 83 3.55 17.05 -1.43
CA HIS A 83 2.86 17.73 -0.34
C HIS A 83 2.66 16.82 0.88
N MET A 84 2.46 15.52 0.67
CA MET A 84 2.45 14.56 1.76
C MET A 84 3.79 14.47 2.50
N ARG A 85 4.92 14.66 1.81
CA ARG A 85 6.24 14.76 2.45
C ARG A 85 6.39 16.05 3.25
N GLU A 86 5.97 17.18 2.72
CA GLU A 86 6.00 18.49 3.39
C GLU A 86 5.18 18.49 4.70
N LEU A 87 4.07 17.77 4.71
CA LEU A 87 3.22 17.58 5.89
C LEU A 87 3.80 16.60 6.93
N GLY A 88 5.02 16.08 6.72
CA GLY A 88 5.67 15.14 7.65
C GLY A 88 5.02 13.75 7.68
N LEU A 89 4.22 13.40 6.66
CA LEU A 89 3.36 12.20 6.72
C LEU A 89 4.12 10.86 6.66
N HIS A 90 5.43 10.90 6.46
CA HIS A 90 6.30 9.74 6.47
C HIS A 90 6.57 9.20 7.88
N ASP A 91 6.38 10.02 8.92
CA ASP A 91 6.59 9.65 10.32
C ASP A 91 5.31 9.19 11.04
N VAL A 92 4.17 9.24 10.35
CA VAL A 92 2.85 8.95 10.94
C VAL A 92 2.80 7.49 11.37
N SER A 93 2.47 7.29 12.64
CA SER A 93 2.20 5.95 13.14
C SER A 93 1.04 5.35 12.36
N VAL A 94 1.31 4.24 11.68
CA VAL A 94 0.32 3.36 11.08
C VAL A 94 -0.82 3.03 12.06
N VAL A 95 -0.47 2.84 13.33
CA VAL A 95 -1.44 2.58 14.40
C VAL A 95 -2.24 3.83 14.72
N ALA A 96 -1.66 5.04 14.66
CA ALA A 96 -2.44 6.27 14.76
C ALA A 96 -3.44 6.38 13.60
N VAL A 97 -3.06 6.00 12.37
CA VAL A 97 -4.00 5.96 11.23
C VAL A 97 -5.13 4.99 11.47
N TRP A 98 -4.79 3.79 11.95
CA TRP A 98 -5.77 2.80 12.34
C TRP A 98 -6.65 3.24 13.52
N GLU A 99 -6.08 3.88 14.53
CA GLU A 99 -6.78 4.36 15.72
C GLU A 99 -7.73 5.49 15.39
N VAL A 100 -7.42 6.38 14.44
CA VAL A 100 -8.38 7.37 13.94
C VAL A 100 -9.51 6.68 13.19
N ILE A 101 -9.20 5.72 12.33
CA ILE A 101 -10.20 4.89 11.64
C ILE A 101 -11.12 4.20 12.67
N GLN A 102 -10.61 3.78 13.84
CA GLN A 102 -11.38 3.09 14.89
C GLN A 102 -12.08 4.03 15.90
N MET A 103 -11.45 5.13 16.31
CA MET A 103 -11.99 6.06 17.33
C MET A 103 -13.34 6.65 16.91
N TRP A 104 -13.50 6.87 15.61
CA TRP A 104 -14.73 7.36 15.02
C TRP A 104 -15.87 6.32 15.07
N VAL A 105 -15.55 5.06 15.38
CA VAL A 105 -16.52 3.98 15.60
C VAL A 105 -17.02 3.95 17.05
N LEU A 106 -16.33 4.58 18.01
CA LEU A 106 -16.61 4.47 19.46
C LEU A 106 -17.48 5.60 20.03
N ASP A 107 -17.76 6.67 19.29
CA ASP A 107 -18.72 7.71 19.70
C ASP A 107 -20.19 7.25 19.46
N LYS A 108 -20.47 6.02 19.88
CA LYS A 108 -21.65 5.21 19.54
C LYS A 108 -22.71 5.14 20.63
N LYS A 109 -22.56 5.87 21.73
CA LYS A 109 -23.65 5.96 22.72
C LYS A 109 -24.88 6.70 22.18
N ARG A 110 -24.86 7.22 20.94
CA ARG A 110 -25.98 8.00 20.39
C ARG A 110 -26.59 7.61 19.05
N ASN A 111 -26.04 6.73 18.21
CA ASN A 111 -26.74 6.02 17.11
C ASN A 111 -25.76 5.23 16.22
N ASN A 112 -26.26 4.20 15.53
CA ASN A 112 -25.54 3.27 14.64
C ASN A 112 -24.75 3.95 13.50
N ILE A 113 -23.49 4.32 13.73
CA ILE A 113 -22.58 4.79 12.66
C ILE A 113 -21.35 3.88 12.59
N LYS A 114 -21.22 3.10 11.50
CA LYS A 114 -19.99 2.39 11.12
C LYS A 114 -19.05 3.39 10.42
N ALA A 115 -18.46 4.31 11.20
CA ALA A 115 -17.93 5.57 10.65
C ALA A 115 -16.68 5.46 9.76
N PHE A 116 -16.08 4.28 9.59
CA PHE A 116 -14.92 4.12 8.72
C PHE A 116 -14.94 2.83 7.89
N ASP A 117 -16.13 2.48 7.43
CA ASP A 117 -16.32 1.50 6.34
C ASP A 117 -15.95 2.12 4.97
N HIS A 118 -14.78 2.75 4.87
CA HIS A 118 -14.31 3.45 3.67
C HIS A 118 -13.19 2.65 2.99
N ALA A 119 -13.57 1.54 2.34
CA ALA A 119 -12.65 0.61 1.68
C ALA A 119 -11.58 1.30 0.80
N VAL A 120 -11.98 2.30 0.00
CA VAL A 120 -11.06 3.04 -0.88
C VAL A 120 -9.98 3.81 -0.11
N GLY A 121 -10.33 4.39 1.03
CA GLY A 121 -9.41 5.21 1.83
C GLY A 121 -8.41 4.31 2.54
N PHE A 122 -8.91 3.21 3.11
CA PHE A 122 -8.10 2.18 3.73
C PHE A 122 -7.09 1.55 2.74
N ALA A 123 -7.54 1.18 1.54
CA ALA A 123 -6.68 0.65 0.49
C ALA A 123 -5.59 1.66 0.09
N ARG A 124 -5.95 2.93 -0.14
CA ARG A 124 -4.96 3.96 -0.52
C ARG A 124 -3.92 4.20 0.58
N VAL A 125 -4.35 4.30 1.84
CA VAL A 125 -3.45 4.50 2.98
C VAL A 125 -2.47 3.34 3.13
N THR A 126 -2.98 2.10 3.09
CA THR A 126 -2.13 0.90 3.18
C THR A 126 -1.17 0.78 2.00
N LYS A 127 -1.63 1.10 0.78
CA LYS A 127 -0.76 1.20 -0.40
C LYS A 127 0.33 2.24 -0.15
N TYR A 128 -0.02 3.44 0.29
CA TYR A 128 0.95 4.49 0.58
C TYR A 128 2.04 4.01 1.55
N PHE A 129 1.66 3.33 2.63
CA PHE A 129 2.62 2.75 3.57
C PHE A 129 3.54 1.72 2.92
N VAL A 130 3.01 0.81 2.11
CA VAL A 130 3.84 -0.18 1.39
C VAL A 130 4.85 0.52 0.48
N TYR A 131 4.46 1.55 -0.25
CA TYR A 131 5.34 2.16 -1.26
C TYR A 131 6.29 3.22 -0.69
N ASN A 132 5.86 3.99 0.32
CA ASN A 132 6.57 5.20 0.74
C ASN A 132 7.33 5.06 2.05
N ASN A 133 7.03 4.05 2.88
CA ASN A 133 7.77 3.85 4.12
C ASN A 133 9.16 3.24 3.84
N ILE A 134 10.17 3.65 4.62
CA ILE A 134 11.53 3.10 4.55
C ILE A 134 11.66 2.03 5.64
N GLY A 135 12.20 0.85 5.27
CA GLY A 135 12.42 -0.23 6.23
C GLY A 135 11.14 -0.96 6.65
N PHE A 136 11.15 -1.52 7.86
CA PHE A 136 10.03 -2.31 8.38
C PHE A 136 8.99 -1.41 9.04
N ILE A 137 7.71 -1.62 8.73
CA ILE A 137 6.62 -0.89 9.35
C ILE A 137 6.41 -1.46 10.75
N LYS A 138 6.73 -0.66 11.76
CA LYS A 138 6.57 -1.03 13.17
C LYS A 138 5.23 -0.55 13.70
N GLU A 139 4.65 -1.36 14.56
CA GLU A 139 3.57 -0.92 15.42
C GLU A 139 4.11 0.14 16.40
N ARG A 140 3.50 1.33 16.42
CA ARG A 140 3.80 2.37 17.40
C ARG A 140 2.51 2.80 18.06
N LYS A 141 2.30 2.39 19.31
CA LYS A 141 1.16 2.88 20.09
C LYS A 141 1.25 4.40 20.22
N PRO A 142 0.24 5.16 19.80
CA PRO A 142 0.22 6.60 19.97
C PRO A 142 0.25 6.95 21.46
N LYS A 143 1.06 7.96 21.81
CA LYS A 143 1.12 8.43 23.19
C LYS A 143 -0.20 9.10 23.56
N GLY A 144 -0.73 8.81 24.75
CA GLY A 144 -1.94 9.44 25.28
C GLY A 144 -3.27 8.82 24.86
N ILE A 145 -3.29 7.82 23.97
CA ILE A 145 -4.54 7.14 23.57
C ILE A 145 -4.71 5.84 24.37
N ARG A 146 -5.74 5.79 25.23
CA ARG A 146 -6.13 4.61 26.01
C ARG A 146 -7.47 4.08 25.51
N ILE A 147 -7.46 3.18 24.53
CA ILE A 147 -8.68 2.53 24.01
C ILE A 147 -8.64 1.04 24.35
N LYS A 148 -9.76 0.51 24.86
CA LYS A 148 -9.92 -0.89 25.31
C LYS A 148 -10.59 -1.81 24.29
N THR A 149 -11.07 -1.29 23.17
CA THR A 149 -11.88 -2.02 22.17
C THR A 149 -11.27 -1.87 20.80
N LEU A 150 -10.57 -2.92 20.35
CA LEU A 150 -10.05 -3.07 18.99
C LEU A 150 -10.81 -4.23 18.33
N HIS A 151 -11.49 -3.99 17.21
CA HIS A 151 -12.12 -5.06 16.42
C HIS A 151 -11.16 -5.72 15.43
N LEU A 152 -10.04 -5.06 15.13
CA LEU A 152 -8.86 -5.66 14.49
C LEU A 152 -7.64 -5.29 15.33
N THR A 153 -6.84 -6.30 15.64
CA THR A 153 -5.55 -6.18 16.29
C THR A 153 -4.54 -5.54 15.33
N PRO A 154 -3.57 -4.76 15.82
CA PRO A 154 -2.50 -4.21 14.99
C PRO A 154 -1.76 -5.24 14.13
N ASN A 155 -1.71 -6.50 14.55
CA ASN A 155 -1.15 -7.62 13.78
C ASN A 155 -1.93 -7.91 12.49
N GLU A 156 -3.25 -7.72 12.47
CA GLU A 156 -4.11 -7.93 11.28
C GLU A 156 -3.92 -6.81 10.22
N PHE A 157 -3.12 -5.79 10.53
CA PHE A 157 -2.75 -4.73 9.60
C PHE A 157 -1.25 -4.73 9.30
N THR A 158 -0.41 -4.65 10.34
CA THR A 158 1.03 -4.41 10.19
C THR A 158 1.72 -5.61 9.57
N GLY A 159 1.29 -6.83 9.92
CA GLY A 159 1.73 -8.07 9.30
C GLY A 159 1.46 -8.07 7.79
N PRO A 160 0.19 -7.97 7.34
CA PRO A 160 -0.17 -7.85 5.94
C PRO A 160 0.56 -6.77 5.13
N VAL A 161 0.70 -5.56 5.68
CA VAL A 161 1.40 -4.46 4.98
C VAL A 161 2.88 -4.79 4.82
N ASN A 162 3.54 -5.33 5.84
CA ASN A 162 4.94 -5.77 5.72
C ASN A 162 5.08 -6.97 4.77
N HIS A 163 4.10 -7.88 4.74
CA HIS A 163 4.07 -8.98 3.78
C HIS A 163 4.00 -8.45 2.34
N ALA A 164 3.13 -7.48 2.06
CA ALA A 164 3.07 -6.81 0.76
C ALA A 164 4.40 -6.14 0.38
N ARG A 165 5.10 -5.52 1.35
CA ARG A 165 6.47 -4.98 1.12
C ARG A 165 7.47 -6.07 0.74
N GLY A 166 7.45 -7.21 1.43
CA GLY A 166 8.28 -8.36 1.08
C GLY A 166 8.00 -8.88 -0.33
N GLY A 167 6.72 -8.98 -0.70
CA GLY A 167 6.30 -9.38 -2.04
C GLY A 167 6.70 -8.39 -3.14
N LEU A 168 6.63 -7.08 -2.86
CA LEU A 168 7.08 -6.03 -3.77
C LEU A 168 8.60 -6.09 -3.99
N LYS A 169 9.38 -6.30 -2.91
CA LYS A 169 10.83 -6.54 -2.98
C LYS A 169 11.15 -7.72 -3.91
N THR A 170 10.49 -8.86 -3.69
CA THR A 170 10.66 -10.06 -4.51
C THR A 170 10.28 -9.81 -5.96
N THR A 171 9.21 -9.07 -6.21
CA THR A 171 8.75 -8.71 -7.56
C THR A 171 9.81 -7.88 -8.29
N LEU A 172 10.34 -6.84 -7.65
CA LEU A 172 11.42 -6.02 -8.21
C LEU A 172 12.65 -6.86 -8.52
N HIS A 173 13.15 -7.61 -7.54
CA HIS A 173 14.34 -8.45 -7.70
C HIS A 173 14.16 -9.44 -8.86
N LYS A 174 13.04 -10.16 -8.89
CA LYS A 174 12.74 -11.16 -9.93
C LYS A 174 12.73 -10.56 -11.33
N HIS A 175 12.09 -9.39 -11.51
CA HIS A 175 11.94 -8.80 -12.84
C HIS A 175 13.25 -8.21 -13.37
N ILE A 176 13.99 -7.46 -12.53
CA ILE A 176 15.30 -6.89 -12.90
C ILE A 176 16.30 -8.01 -13.23
N TRP A 177 16.30 -9.07 -12.42
CA TRP A 177 17.26 -10.17 -12.57
C TRP A 177 16.92 -11.12 -13.72
N LYS A 178 15.65 -11.20 -14.16
CA LYS A 178 15.16 -12.24 -15.07
C LYS A 178 16.04 -12.44 -16.31
N LYS A 179 16.33 -11.37 -17.06
CA LYS A 179 17.13 -11.47 -18.29
C LYS A 179 18.61 -11.70 -18.01
N ALA A 180 19.15 -11.02 -17.01
CA ALA A 180 20.55 -11.19 -16.63
C ALA A 180 20.84 -12.62 -16.14
N GLY A 181 20.00 -13.14 -15.23
CA GLY A 181 20.06 -14.50 -14.73
C GLY A 181 19.90 -15.54 -15.84
N ASN A 182 19.04 -15.29 -16.85
CA ASN A 182 18.93 -16.18 -18.00
C ASN A 182 20.21 -16.24 -18.85
N VAL A 183 20.89 -15.12 -19.05
CA VAL A 183 22.20 -15.11 -19.74
C VAL A 183 23.22 -15.91 -18.95
N LEU A 184 23.33 -15.61 -17.65
CA LEU A 184 24.29 -16.25 -16.75
C LEU A 184 24.08 -17.76 -16.61
N ARG A 185 22.84 -18.25 -16.73
CA ARG A 185 22.53 -19.68 -16.57
C ARG A 185 22.67 -20.50 -17.85
N PHE A 186 22.41 -19.90 -19.01
CA PHE A 186 22.14 -20.67 -20.23
C PHE A 186 22.85 -20.17 -21.49
N ASN A 187 23.59 -19.07 -21.41
CA ASN A 187 24.15 -18.42 -22.59
C ASN A 187 25.59 -17.92 -22.42
N THR A 188 26.28 -18.27 -21.34
CA THR A 188 27.65 -17.80 -21.07
C THR A 188 28.65 -18.36 -22.07
N GLU A 189 28.43 -19.58 -22.54
CA GLU A 189 29.24 -20.28 -23.54
C GLU A 189 28.96 -19.80 -24.98
N LYS A 190 27.93 -18.96 -25.17
CA LYS A 190 27.45 -18.62 -26.51
C LYS A 190 28.10 -17.37 -27.11
N CYS A 191 28.81 -16.57 -26.32
CA CYS A 191 29.57 -15.40 -26.78
C CYS A 191 30.50 -14.87 -25.69
N ASP A 192 31.66 -14.34 -26.02
CA ASP A 192 32.62 -13.86 -25.00
C ASP A 192 32.26 -12.51 -24.38
N CYS A 193 31.30 -11.77 -24.93
CA CYS A 193 30.93 -10.44 -24.44
C CYS A 193 29.78 -10.43 -23.40
N TRP A 194 29.35 -11.60 -22.91
CA TRP A 194 28.22 -11.69 -21.98
C TRP A 194 28.51 -10.97 -20.66
N ASP A 195 29.75 -11.06 -20.18
CA ASP A 195 30.20 -10.54 -18.89
C ASP A 195 30.17 -9.01 -18.89
N ALA A 196 30.71 -8.37 -19.93
CA ALA A 196 30.66 -6.93 -20.14
C ALA A 196 29.21 -6.46 -20.31
N THR A 197 28.40 -7.21 -21.07
CA THR A 197 26.97 -6.91 -21.27
C THR A 197 26.21 -6.85 -19.94
N ILE A 198 26.38 -7.86 -19.10
CA ILE A 198 25.72 -7.96 -17.79
C ILE A 198 26.33 -6.98 -16.78
N GLY A 199 27.66 -6.86 -16.75
CA GLY A 199 28.37 -5.95 -15.87
C GLY A 199 27.96 -4.50 -16.08
N GLN A 200 27.86 -4.05 -17.34
CA GLN A 200 27.39 -2.70 -17.67
C GLN A 200 25.92 -2.49 -17.31
N TYR A 201 25.08 -3.53 -17.44
CA TYR A 201 23.67 -3.46 -17.05
C TYR A 201 23.52 -3.26 -15.54
N LEU A 202 24.23 -4.08 -14.75
CA LEU A 202 24.24 -3.96 -13.29
C LEU A 202 24.86 -2.64 -12.84
N ALA A 203 25.93 -2.18 -13.48
CA ALA A 203 26.54 -0.88 -13.19
C ALA A 203 25.56 0.28 -13.43
N ALA A 204 24.79 0.23 -14.52
CA ALA A 204 23.75 1.23 -14.80
C ALA A 204 22.64 1.22 -13.74
N LEU A 205 22.23 0.06 -13.24
CA LEU A 205 21.26 -0.03 -12.14
C LEU A 205 21.81 0.47 -10.80
N VAL A 206 23.08 0.19 -10.51
CA VAL A 206 23.76 0.71 -9.30
C VAL A 206 23.85 2.24 -9.37
N LYS A 207 24.13 2.81 -10.55
CA LYS A 207 24.22 4.26 -10.76
C LYS A 207 22.93 5.00 -10.39
N ILE A 208 21.78 4.40 -10.63
CA ILE A 208 20.46 4.94 -10.22
C ILE A 208 20.01 4.43 -8.83
N ASP A 209 20.90 3.77 -8.08
CA ASP A 209 20.65 3.18 -6.76
C ASP A 209 19.39 2.28 -6.74
N ALA A 210 19.18 1.52 -7.81
CA ALA A 210 18.11 0.53 -7.93
C ALA A 210 18.61 -0.91 -7.77
N PHE A 211 19.91 -1.12 -7.58
CA PHE A 211 20.50 -2.46 -7.40
C PHE A 211 21.71 -2.43 -6.44
N PRO A 212 21.91 -3.47 -5.62
CA PRO A 212 20.99 -4.58 -5.36
C PRO A 212 19.76 -4.10 -4.58
N ILE A 213 18.59 -4.69 -4.86
CA ILE A 213 17.30 -4.27 -4.29
C ILE A 213 17.32 -4.34 -2.76
N GLU A 214 17.98 -5.36 -2.21
CA GLU A 214 18.19 -5.58 -0.79
C GLU A 214 18.80 -4.38 -0.08
N ASN A 215 19.77 -3.72 -0.72
CA ASN A 215 20.45 -2.55 -0.16
C ASN A 215 19.68 -1.26 -0.46
N ALA A 216 19.02 -1.17 -1.61
CA ALA A 216 18.24 0.01 -1.96
C ALA A 216 17.07 0.21 -0.99
N VAL A 217 16.35 -0.86 -0.62
CA VAL A 217 15.15 -0.77 0.25
C VAL A 217 15.44 -0.43 1.71
N THR A 218 16.70 -0.52 2.15
CA THR A 218 17.08 -0.11 3.53
C THR A 218 17.29 1.39 3.64
N ARG A 219 17.59 2.07 2.52
CA ARG A 219 17.91 3.50 2.46
C ARG A 219 16.84 4.34 1.78
N SER A 220 16.01 3.71 0.94
CA SER A 220 15.00 4.37 0.12
C SER A 220 13.66 3.65 0.20
N SER A 221 12.58 4.39 -0.04
CA SER A 221 11.25 3.81 -0.20
C SER A 221 11.15 3.08 -1.53
N PHE A 222 10.20 2.14 -1.66
CA PHE A 222 9.95 1.48 -2.94
C PHE A 222 9.56 2.47 -4.02
N GLN A 223 8.75 3.47 -3.69
CA GLN A 223 8.35 4.52 -4.63
C GLN A 223 9.57 5.26 -5.19
N ALA A 224 10.52 5.64 -4.32
CA ALA A 224 11.75 6.31 -4.76
C ALA A 224 12.62 5.41 -5.65
N ILE A 225 12.75 4.13 -5.31
CA ILE A 225 13.48 3.15 -6.12
C ILE A 225 12.83 3.00 -7.50
N ILE A 226 11.51 2.84 -7.53
CA ILE A 226 10.71 2.71 -8.76
C ILE A 226 10.85 3.97 -9.60
N ASP A 227 10.74 5.16 -9.02
CA ASP A 227 10.85 6.41 -9.76
C ASP A 227 12.22 6.59 -10.41
N ARG A 228 13.32 6.22 -9.72
CA ARG A 228 14.68 6.25 -10.30
C ARG A 228 14.86 5.31 -11.48
N MET A 229 14.06 4.24 -11.60
CA MET A 229 14.10 3.38 -12.79
C MET A 229 13.73 4.12 -14.07
N LYS A 230 13.00 5.24 -14.00
CA LYS A 230 12.71 6.10 -15.16
C LYS A 230 13.98 6.76 -15.72
N GLU A 231 15.01 6.89 -14.90
CA GLU A 231 16.30 7.50 -15.27
C GLU A 231 17.29 6.47 -15.83
N PHE A 232 16.89 5.19 -15.89
CA PHE A 232 17.75 4.12 -16.37
C PHE A 232 18.16 4.34 -17.83
N LYS A 233 19.47 4.26 -18.07
CA LYS A 233 20.08 4.33 -19.40
C LYS A 233 21.12 3.23 -19.55
N TYR A 234 21.10 2.56 -20.70
CA TYR A 234 22.04 1.51 -21.04
C TYR A 234 22.86 1.93 -22.26
N ASP A 235 23.99 2.58 -22.02
CA ASP A 235 24.82 3.21 -23.05
C ASP A 235 25.90 2.26 -23.61
N TYR A 236 25.89 0.99 -23.18
CA TYR A 236 26.83 -0.02 -23.67
C TYR A 236 26.29 -0.70 -24.93
N THR A 237 27.13 -0.80 -25.96
CA THR A 237 26.82 -1.55 -27.18
C THR A 237 27.53 -2.89 -27.16
N PRO A 238 26.81 -4.02 -27.02
CA PRO A 238 27.44 -5.33 -27.04
C PRO A 238 28.08 -5.67 -28.40
N ALA A 239 29.21 -6.37 -28.34
CA ALA A 239 29.97 -6.77 -29.51
C ALA A 239 29.19 -7.74 -30.42
N CYS A 240 28.41 -8.65 -29.83
CA CYS A 240 27.66 -9.65 -30.60
C CYS A 240 26.17 -9.31 -30.76
N PRO A 241 25.52 -9.76 -31.87
CA PRO A 241 24.09 -9.53 -32.09
C PRO A 241 23.18 -10.11 -31.00
N ARG A 242 23.57 -11.24 -30.40
CA ARG A 242 22.78 -11.90 -29.33
C ARG A 242 22.66 -10.99 -28.10
N CYS A 243 23.78 -10.51 -27.56
CA CYS A 243 23.76 -9.59 -26.43
C CYS A 243 23.10 -8.26 -26.79
N ARG A 244 23.29 -7.76 -28.03
CA ARG A 244 22.65 -6.54 -28.52
C ARG A 244 21.12 -6.67 -28.62
N SER A 245 20.61 -7.87 -28.85
CA SER A 245 19.15 -8.12 -28.88
C SER A 245 18.48 -8.06 -27.51
N ILE A 246 19.24 -7.99 -26.42
CA ILE A 246 18.69 -7.88 -25.07
C ILE A 246 18.37 -6.41 -24.79
N ASP A 247 17.09 -6.08 -24.85
CA ASP A 247 16.60 -4.75 -24.50
C ASP A 247 16.47 -4.59 -22.97
N PHE A 248 17.57 -4.17 -22.33
CA PHE A 248 17.57 -3.90 -20.90
C PHE A 248 16.72 -2.69 -20.50
N ALA A 249 16.57 -1.70 -21.38
CA ALA A 249 15.71 -0.56 -21.11
C ALA A 249 14.25 -1.02 -20.98
N TYR A 250 13.80 -1.88 -21.91
CA TYR A 250 12.49 -2.50 -21.84
C TYR A 250 12.31 -3.38 -20.59
N VAL A 251 13.33 -4.15 -20.17
CA VAL A 251 13.29 -4.93 -18.92
C VAL A 251 13.04 -4.03 -17.71
N VAL A 252 13.77 -2.92 -17.60
CA VAL A 252 13.62 -1.97 -16.49
C VAL A 252 12.26 -1.27 -16.54
N GLN A 253 11.79 -0.88 -17.73
CA GLN A 253 10.46 -0.29 -17.92
C GLN A 253 9.33 -1.25 -17.52
N LEU A 254 9.40 -2.52 -17.91
CA LEU A 254 8.46 -3.56 -17.49
C LEU A 254 8.50 -3.77 -15.98
N THR A 255 9.70 -3.75 -15.38
CA THR A 255 9.86 -3.88 -13.93
C THR A 255 9.19 -2.72 -13.20
N HIS A 256 9.39 -1.49 -13.68
CA HIS A 256 8.73 -0.29 -13.16
C HIS A 256 7.19 -0.43 -13.20
N GLN A 257 6.62 -0.86 -14.34
CA GLN A 257 5.17 -1.06 -14.47
C GLN A 257 4.65 -2.14 -13.53
N ALA A 258 5.30 -3.31 -13.52
CA ALA A 258 4.91 -4.44 -12.67
C ALA A 258 4.97 -4.08 -11.18
N ALA A 259 5.94 -3.28 -10.76
CA ALA A 259 6.07 -2.83 -9.38
C ALA A 259 4.96 -1.84 -8.99
N LEU A 260 4.60 -0.88 -9.85
CA LEU A 260 3.52 0.08 -9.57
C LEU A 260 2.13 -0.57 -9.48
N SER A 261 1.90 -1.62 -10.27
CA SER A 261 0.63 -2.37 -10.28
C SER A 261 0.62 -3.57 -9.33
N TYR A 262 1.68 -3.78 -8.55
CA TYR A 262 1.80 -4.96 -7.70
C TYR A 262 0.76 -4.99 -6.57
N PHE A 263 0.60 -3.87 -5.87
CA PHE A 263 -0.26 -3.82 -4.67
C PHE A 263 -1.16 -2.60 -4.68
N ASP A 264 -2.45 -2.83 -4.45
CA ASP A 264 -3.49 -1.80 -4.49
C ASP A 264 -3.92 -1.30 -3.10
N GLY A 265 -3.31 -1.85 -2.05
CA GLY A 265 -3.76 -1.67 -0.68
C GLY A 265 -4.39 -2.93 -0.12
N LEU A 266 -4.56 -2.95 1.20
CA LEU A 266 -5.37 -3.95 1.87
C LEU A 266 -6.85 -3.69 1.56
N CYS A 267 -7.61 -4.76 1.40
CA CYS A 267 -9.02 -4.72 1.05
C CYS A 267 -9.87 -5.13 2.26
N LEU A 268 -10.62 -4.17 2.80
CA LEU A 268 -11.54 -4.42 3.93
C LEU A 268 -12.55 -5.52 3.60
N ASP A 269 -13.07 -5.54 2.37
CA ASP A 269 -14.04 -6.55 1.96
C ASP A 269 -13.44 -7.96 1.92
N CYS A 270 -12.16 -8.10 1.53
CA CYS A 270 -11.44 -9.37 1.61
C CYS A 270 -11.18 -9.78 3.06
N MET A 271 -10.75 -8.83 3.90
CA MET A 271 -10.51 -9.08 5.33
C MET A 271 -11.79 -9.57 6.01
N ASP A 272 -12.90 -8.86 5.84
CA ASP A 272 -14.17 -9.19 6.50
C ASP A 272 -14.80 -10.49 5.99
N ARG A 273 -14.60 -10.79 4.70
CA ARG A 273 -15.15 -11.99 4.06
C ARG A 273 -14.36 -13.26 4.33
N SER A 274 -13.05 -13.14 4.52
CA SER A 274 -12.18 -14.26 4.87
C SER A 274 -12.14 -14.53 6.38
N LYS A 275 -12.66 -13.65 7.23
CA LYS A 275 -12.80 -13.95 8.66
C LYS A 275 -13.72 -15.16 8.87
N PRO A 276 -13.29 -16.17 9.65
CA PRO A 276 -14.15 -17.30 10.00
C PRO A 276 -15.40 -16.81 10.73
N LYS A 277 -16.59 -17.13 10.21
CA LYS A 277 -17.86 -16.92 10.91
C LYS A 277 -18.29 -18.26 11.49
N SER A 278 -18.79 -18.28 12.73
CA SER A 278 -19.07 -19.53 13.44
C SER A 278 -20.09 -20.42 12.71
N LYS A 279 -19.88 -21.73 12.84
CA LYS A 279 -20.56 -22.89 12.22
C LYS A 279 -20.24 -23.06 10.74
N ASP A 280 -19.43 -24.10 10.49
CA ASP A 280 -18.96 -24.57 9.19
C ASP A 280 -20.08 -24.64 8.14
N LEU A 281 -19.93 -23.81 7.12
CA LEU A 281 -20.41 -24.06 5.77
C LEU A 281 -19.20 -23.88 4.87
N ASP A 282 -18.29 -24.85 4.92
CA ASP A 282 -17.03 -24.79 4.17
C ASP A 282 -17.29 -24.39 2.72
N ASP A 283 -18.27 -25.02 2.05
CA ASP A 283 -18.64 -24.72 0.66
C ASP A 283 -19.07 -23.26 0.43
N GLU A 284 -19.85 -22.69 1.34
CA GLU A 284 -20.25 -21.28 1.25
C GLU A 284 -19.03 -20.38 1.46
N TYR A 285 -18.21 -20.69 2.46
CA TYR A 285 -16.98 -19.98 2.76
C TYR A 285 -15.98 -20.01 1.58
N TRP A 286 -15.85 -21.15 0.91
CA TRP A 286 -15.08 -21.33 -0.33
C TRP A 286 -15.64 -20.47 -1.45
N ARG A 287 -16.93 -20.64 -1.77
CA ARG A 287 -17.61 -19.95 -2.87
C ARG A 287 -17.52 -18.44 -2.72
N ILE A 288 -17.64 -17.94 -1.49
CA ILE A 288 -17.61 -16.52 -1.15
C ILE A 288 -16.19 -15.93 -1.27
N ASN A 289 -15.13 -16.74 -1.09
CA ASN A 289 -13.74 -16.29 -1.12
C ASN A 289 -12.99 -16.56 -2.43
N ALA A 290 -13.52 -17.44 -3.29
CA ALA A 290 -12.96 -17.72 -4.61
C ALA A 290 -12.98 -16.49 -5.54
N ASN A 291 -12.02 -16.47 -6.48
CA ASN A 291 -12.06 -15.52 -7.59
C ASN A 291 -13.29 -15.80 -8.48
N VAL A 292 -13.74 -14.79 -9.21
CA VAL A 292 -14.81 -14.92 -10.20
C VAL A 292 -14.24 -14.46 -11.53
N ASP A 293 -14.20 -15.33 -12.53
CA ASP A 293 -13.61 -15.07 -13.85
C ASP A 293 -12.16 -14.54 -13.74
N HIS A 294 -11.34 -15.18 -12.90
CA HIS A 294 -9.96 -14.77 -12.57
C HIS A 294 -9.82 -13.39 -11.91
N ARG A 295 -10.92 -12.79 -11.46
CA ARG A 295 -10.93 -11.52 -10.73
C ARG A 295 -11.03 -11.75 -9.23
N TRP A 296 -10.05 -11.20 -8.52
CA TRP A 296 -9.93 -11.28 -7.06
C TRP A 296 -10.74 -10.19 -6.34
N ASP A 297 -11.22 -9.19 -7.07
CA ASP A 297 -11.92 -8.00 -6.57
C ASP A 297 -13.43 -7.99 -6.90
N SER A 298 -13.97 -9.06 -7.46
CA SER A 298 -15.35 -9.12 -8.00
C SER A 298 -16.45 -8.82 -6.98
N ARG A 299 -16.16 -9.00 -5.68
CA ARG A 299 -17.08 -8.74 -4.55
C ARG A 299 -16.53 -7.68 -3.61
N CYS A 300 -15.72 -6.76 -4.12
CA CYS A 300 -15.02 -5.75 -3.36
C CYS A 300 -15.41 -4.35 -3.88
N ARG A 301 -15.51 -3.38 -2.97
CA ARG A 301 -15.79 -1.97 -3.27
C ARG A 301 -14.58 -1.25 -3.88
N THR A 302 -13.40 -1.85 -3.77
CA THR A 302 -12.15 -1.39 -4.36
C THR A 302 -11.68 -2.38 -5.41
N ARG A 303 -11.25 -1.89 -6.57
CA ARG A 303 -10.54 -2.71 -7.55
C ARG A 303 -9.16 -3.07 -7.02
N HIS A 304 -8.78 -4.33 -7.13
CA HIS A 304 -7.45 -4.79 -6.71
C HIS A 304 -7.04 -6.12 -7.35
N GLY A 305 -5.73 -6.34 -7.44
CA GLY A 305 -5.16 -7.60 -7.90
C GLY A 305 -5.15 -8.73 -6.85
N GLN A 306 -4.60 -9.87 -7.28
CA GLN A 306 -4.33 -11.03 -6.43
C GLN A 306 -3.43 -10.70 -5.22
N PRO A 307 -2.35 -9.90 -5.32
CA PRO A 307 -1.49 -9.63 -4.17
C PRO A 307 -2.25 -8.95 -3.04
N SER A 308 -3.10 -7.97 -3.35
CA SER A 308 -3.97 -7.30 -2.39
C SER A 308 -4.95 -8.25 -1.72
N TRP A 309 -5.61 -9.14 -2.48
CA TRP A 309 -6.47 -10.18 -1.90
C TRP A 309 -5.68 -11.09 -0.96
N TYR A 310 -4.51 -11.57 -1.41
CA TYR A 310 -3.69 -12.54 -0.69
C TYR A 310 -3.22 -12.02 0.66
N VAL A 311 -2.70 -10.79 0.71
CA VAL A 311 -2.23 -10.23 1.98
C VAL A 311 -3.38 -9.77 2.88
N SER A 312 -4.57 -9.48 2.32
CA SER A 312 -5.76 -9.11 3.08
C SER A 312 -6.50 -10.32 3.68
N TRP A 313 -5.97 -11.53 3.50
CA TRP A 313 -6.60 -12.75 3.99
C TRP A 313 -6.45 -12.90 5.50
N LEU A 314 -7.58 -13.02 6.20
CA LEU A 314 -7.66 -13.26 7.65
C LEU A 314 -8.27 -14.63 8.00
N GLY A 315 -8.44 -15.49 6.99
CA GLY A 315 -9.02 -16.82 7.14
C GLY A 315 -7.99 -17.93 7.37
N ARG A 316 -8.43 -19.18 7.28
CA ARG A 316 -7.55 -20.36 7.36
C ARG A 316 -6.55 -20.40 6.20
N GLU A 317 -5.31 -20.81 6.50
CA GLU A 317 -4.20 -20.83 5.52
C GLU A 317 -4.39 -21.91 4.45
N ASP A 318 -4.87 -23.09 4.82
CA ASP A 318 -5.14 -24.20 3.91
C ASP A 318 -6.17 -23.81 2.83
N VAL A 319 -7.18 -23.02 3.22
CA VAL A 319 -8.18 -22.49 2.31
C VAL A 319 -7.56 -21.53 1.31
N LYS A 320 -6.74 -20.59 1.80
CA LYS A 320 -6.02 -19.63 0.95
C LYS A 320 -5.16 -20.34 -0.09
N GLN A 321 -4.40 -21.37 0.30
CA GLN A 321 -3.51 -22.10 -0.61
C GLN A 321 -4.28 -22.87 -1.69
N LYS A 322 -5.37 -23.55 -1.33
CA LYS A 322 -6.24 -24.23 -2.30
C LYS A 322 -6.91 -23.25 -3.28
N LEU A 323 -7.33 -22.07 -2.83
CA LEU A 323 -7.86 -21.02 -3.71
C LEU A 323 -6.82 -20.50 -4.71
N LEU A 324 -5.56 -20.40 -4.29
CA LEU A 324 -4.45 -20.06 -5.19
C LEU A 324 -4.11 -21.20 -6.18
N GLY A 325 -4.26 -22.46 -5.75
CA GLY A 325 -4.00 -23.64 -6.58
C GLY A 325 -5.00 -23.81 -7.74
N ARG A 326 -6.26 -23.41 -7.55
CA ARG A 326 -7.30 -23.48 -8.61
C ARG A 326 -6.98 -22.62 -9.83
N ASP A 327 -6.35 -21.46 -9.64
CA ASP A 327 -5.94 -20.57 -10.75
C ASP A 327 -4.81 -21.17 -11.61
N ARG A 328 -4.19 -22.28 -11.19
CA ARG A 328 -3.15 -22.99 -11.95
C ARG A 328 -3.64 -24.25 -12.66
N GLY A 329 -4.93 -24.57 -12.61
CA GLY A 329 -5.44 -25.83 -13.15
C GLY A 329 -4.94 -27.00 -12.31
N TYR A 330 -5.62 -27.28 -11.21
CA TYR A 330 -5.38 -28.50 -10.45
C TYR A 330 -6.00 -29.67 -11.23
N VAL A 331 -5.19 -30.33 -12.06
CA VAL A 331 -5.46 -31.71 -12.49
C VAL A 331 -5.15 -32.58 -11.28
N ALA A 332 -6.20 -33.08 -10.63
CA ALA A 332 -6.08 -34.18 -9.70
C ALA A 332 -6.10 -35.47 -10.54
N ASP A 333 -4.92 -35.90 -11.00
CA ASP A 333 -4.66 -37.32 -11.19
C ASP A 333 -4.20 -37.79 -9.78
N GLY A 334 -4.91 -38.65 -9.06
CA GLY A 334 -5.41 -39.94 -9.52
C GLY A 334 -4.25 -40.93 -9.41
N ASP A 335 -3.96 -41.38 -8.18
CA ASP A 335 -3.09 -42.54 -7.97
C ASP A 335 -3.57 -43.29 -6.72
N ASP A 336 -4.67 -44.01 -6.94
CA ASP A 336 -5.12 -45.10 -6.10
C ASP A 336 -4.25 -46.31 -6.50
N GLY A 337 -3.05 -46.40 -5.92
CA GLY A 337 -2.16 -47.55 -6.07
C GLY A 337 -2.63 -48.69 -5.18
N GLU A 338 -3.38 -49.62 -5.77
CA GLU A 338 -3.74 -50.94 -5.24
C GLU A 338 -2.54 -51.69 -4.66
N GLU A 339 -2.78 -52.34 -3.52
CA GLU A 339 -1.98 -53.42 -2.98
C GLU A 339 -2.01 -54.61 -3.94
N ASP A 340 -0.83 -55.12 -4.28
CA ASP A 340 -0.53 -56.56 -4.39
C ASP A 340 0.97 -56.81 -4.16
#